data_AF-A0A831SNA9-F1
#
_entry.id   AF-A0A831SNA9-F1
#
_cell.length_a   1.000
_cell.length_b   1.000
_cell.length_c   1.000
_cell.angle_alpha   90.00
_cell.angle_beta   90.00
_cell.angle_gamma   90.00
#
_symmetry.space_group_name_H-M   'P 1'
#
loop_
_entity.id
_entity.type
_entity.pdbx_description
1 polymer ?
#
loop_
_entity_poly.entity_id
_entity_poly.type
_entity_poly.pdbx_seq_one_letter_code
_entity_poly.pdbx_strand_id
1 'polypeptide(L)'
;MSFFFDCYINKICDEFQGKIYGVYAGGDDFFIIGSWNILPELAHKIYENFKKYSANNPDITLSIGISVAPSEKYPIHKIAESAGEELERKAKGIKRYYEELNAGIKIEKEKDAIAFLGMPIKWQEYPKLAEFRDKLLKFMEKAPRGSLHKFYSVYELYRMARNKTGNSALAKYDNRYGKWRWMLAYIVARMKVNGNKEEIKQLIIDNIDYSPIVIKWVEYLKRGERNE
;
A
#
# COMPACT_ATOMS: atom_id res chain seq x y z
N MET A 1 -21.54 5.55 -15.21
CA MET A 1 -20.10 5.32 -15.00
C MET A 1 -19.28 6.43 -15.63
N SER A 2 -19.38 6.69 -16.95
CA SER A 2 -18.67 7.81 -17.61
C SER A 2 -18.73 9.14 -16.84
N PHE A 3 -19.93 9.54 -16.40
CA PHE A 3 -20.12 10.77 -15.62
C PHE A 3 -19.25 10.89 -14.34
N PHE A 4 -18.92 9.76 -13.69
CA PHE A 4 -18.01 9.78 -12.55
C PHE A 4 -16.60 10.21 -12.99
N PHE A 5 -16.08 9.60 -14.06
CA PHE A 5 -14.75 9.88 -14.56
C PHE A 5 -14.67 11.26 -15.23
N ASP A 6 -15.69 11.63 -16.01
CA ASP A 6 -15.72 12.87 -16.79
C ASP A 6 -15.91 14.12 -15.92
N CYS A 7 -16.64 14.02 -14.81
CA CYS A 7 -17.05 15.19 -14.02
C CYS A 7 -16.73 15.05 -12.53
N TYR A 8 -17.03 13.91 -11.92
CA TYR A 8 -16.93 13.76 -10.48
C TYR A 8 -15.47 13.68 -10.00
N ILE A 9 -14.58 13.02 -10.76
CA ILE A 9 -13.14 12.99 -10.48
C ILE A 9 -12.56 14.40 -10.44
N ASN A 10 -12.92 15.27 -11.38
CA ASN A 10 -12.42 16.65 -11.42
C ASN A 10 -12.71 17.40 -10.11
N LYS A 11 -13.93 17.25 -9.57
CA LYS A 11 -14.31 17.84 -8.28
C LYS A 11 -13.47 17.31 -7.10
N ILE A 12 -13.09 16.02 -7.13
CA ILE A 12 -12.21 15.45 -6.11
C ILE A 12 -10.79 16.01 -6.26
N CYS A 13 -10.32 16.16 -7.49
CA CYS A 13 -9.02 16.71 -7.83
C CYS A 13 -8.86 18.19 -7.42
N ASP A 14 -9.93 18.98 -7.44
CA ASP A 14 -9.92 20.38 -7.02
C ASP A 14 -9.44 20.56 -5.57
N GLU A 15 -9.70 19.59 -4.69
CA GLU A 15 -9.23 19.61 -3.30
C GLU A 15 -7.70 19.46 -3.17
N PHE A 16 -7.03 19.01 -4.23
CA PHE A 16 -5.58 18.82 -4.31
C PHE A 16 -4.92 19.78 -5.32
N GLN A 17 -5.61 20.87 -5.68
CA GLN A 17 -5.13 21.86 -6.65
C GLN A 17 -3.72 22.35 -6.30
N GLY A 18 -2.87 22.50 -7.33
CA GLY A 18 -1.49 22.93 -7.20
C GLY A 18 -0.49 21.82 -6.81
N LYS A 19 -0.96 20.62 -6.47
CA LYS A 19 -0.13 19.44 -6.16
C LYS A 19 -0.25 18.31 -7.17
N ILE A 20 -1.26 18.39 -8.03
CA ILE A 20 -1.56 17.39 -9.06
C ILE A 20 -1.87 18.07 -10.40
N TYR A 21 -1.77 17.28 -11.46
CA TYR A 21 -2.11 17.60 -12.83
C TYR A 21 -2.85 16.40 -13.45
N GLY A 22 -4.13 16.58 -13.75
CA GLY A 22 -4.92 15.59 -14.47
C GLY A 22 -4.54 15.60 -15.95
N VAL A 23 -4.10 14.46 -16.48
CA VAL A 23 -3.74 14.32 -17.90
C VAL A 23 -4.96 13.92 -18.72
N TYR A 24 -5.73 12.95 -18.24
CA TYR A 24 -7.03 12.59 -18.78
C TYR A 24 -7.89 11.93 -17.70
N ALA A 25 -9.20 12.06 -17.82
CA ALA A 25 -10.19 11.26 -17.11
C ALA A 25 -11.37 11.09 -18.06
N GLY A 26 -11.71 9.86 -18.44
CA GLY A 26 -12.72 9.63 -19.46
C GLY A 26 -13.12 8.17 -19.59
N GLY A 27 -14.41 7.94 -19.82
CA GLY A 27 -14.96 6.59 -19.93
C GLY A 27 -14.92 5.84 -18.59
N ASP A 28 -13.94 4.97 -18.42
CA ASP A 28 -13.69 4.17 -17.21
C ASP A 28 -12.28 4.29 -16.64
N ASP A 29 -11.40 5.09 -17.26
CA ASP A 29 -10.00 5.25 -16.85
C ASP A 29 -9.63 6.72 -16.60
N PHE A 30 -8.57 6.92 -15.82
CA PHE A 30 -7.99 8.24 -15.58
C PHE A 30 -6.47 8.15 -15.39
N PHE A 31 -5.76 9.23 -15.68
CA PHE A 31 -4.34 9.37 -15.43
C PHE A 31 -4.04 10.74 -14.82
N ILE A 32 -3.46 10.71 -13.62
CA ILE A 32 -3.12 11.90 -12.83
C ILE A 32 -1.63 11.84 -12.49
N ILE A 33 -0.95 12.97 -12.66
CA ILE A 33 0.44 13.18 -12.25
C ILE A 33 0.42 14.09 -11.02
N GLY A 34 1.32 13.90 -10.07
CA GLY A 34 1.41 14.79 -8.92
C GLY A 34 2.46 14.36 -7.91
N SER A 35 2.52 15.09 -6.79
CA SER A 35 3.45 14.77 -5.71
C SER A 35 3.18 13.39 -5.13
N TRP A 36 4.20 12.54 -5.13
CA TRP A 36 4.07 11.11 -4.80
C TRP A 36 3.48 10.84 -3.42
N ASN A 37 3.68 11.74 -2.45
CA ASN A 37 3.19 11.62 -1.08
C ASN A 37 1.68 11.88 -0.95
N ILE A 38 1.10 12.59 -1.91
CA ILE A 38 -0.32 12.97 -1.93
C ILE A 38 -1.16 11.99 -2.76
N LEU A 39 -0.57 11.39 -3.79
CA LEU A 39 -1.27 10.46 -4.67
C LEU A 39 -1.99 9.29 -3.95
N PRO A 40 -1.41 8.65 -2.90
CA PRO A 40 -2.13 7.60 -2.17
C PRO A 40 -3.40 8.09 -1.49
N GLU A 41 -3.38 9.29 -0.90
CA GLU A 41 -4.55 9.90 -0.25
C GLU A 41 -5.63 10.26 -1.28
N LEU A 42 -5.23 10.89 -2.38
CA LEU A 42 -6.12 11.17 -3.51
C LEU A 42 -6.75 9.89 -4.06
N ALA A 43 -5.96 8.83 -4.27
CA ALA A 43 -6.44 7.56 -4.78
C ALA A 43 -7.49 6.93 -3.84
N HIS A 44 -7.24 6.95 -2.53
CA HIS A 44 -8.22 6.49 -1.54
C HIS A 44 -9.51 7.32 -1.57
N LYS A 45 -9.41 8.64 -1.72
CA LYS A 45 -10.58 9.51 -1.82
C LYS A 45 -11.39 9.28 -3.09
N ILE A 46 -10.72 9.07 -4.23
CA ILE A 46 -11.37 8.68 -5.49
C ILE A 46 -12.10 7.35 -5.30
N TYR A 47 -11.44 6.35 -4.70
CA TYR A 47 -12.04 5.05 -4.41
C TYR A 47 -13.30 5.14 -3.52
N GLU A 48 -13.22 5.85 -2.39
CA GLU A 48 -14.35 6.02 -1.48
C GLU A 48 -15.55 6.70 -2.16
N ASN A 49 -15.29 7.73 -2.96
CA ASN A 49 -16.33 8.41 -3.73
C ASN A 49 -16.90 7.51 -4.84
N PHE A 50 -16.06 6.70 -5.48
CA PHE A 50 -16.50 5.74 -6.50
C PHE A 50 -17.40 4.66 -5.89
N LYS A 51 -17.06 4.12 -4.72
CA LYS A 51 -17.90 3.17 -3.99
C LYS A 51 -19.25 3.77 -3.62
N LYS A 52 -19.27 5.03 -3.16
CA LYS A 52 -20.52 5.75 -2.88
C LYS A 52 -21.35 5.95 -4.16
N TYR A 53 -20.69 6.37 -5.25
CA TYR A 53 -21.32 6.56 -6.56
C TYR A 53 -21.94 5.25 -7.10
N SER A 54 -21.30 4.11 -6.88
CA SER A 54 -21.79 2.79 -7.28
C SER A 54 -22.73 2.12 -6.26
N ALA A 55 -23.25 2.88 -5.29
CA ALA A 55 -24.13 2.37 -4.21
C ALA A 55 -23.52 1.18 -3.44
N ASN A 56 -22.20 1.18 -3.26
CA ASN A 56 -21.41 0.12 -2.63
C ASN A 56 -21.55 -1.26 -3.31
N ASN A 57 -21.95 -1.32 -4.58
CA ASN A 57 -22.10 -2.57 -5.31
C ASN A 57 -20.75 -3.36 -5.30
N PRO A 58 -20.73 -4.62 -4.83
CA PRO A 58 -19.51 -5.43 -4.78
C PRO A 58 -19.00 -5.85 -6.17
N ASP A 59 -19.84 -5.84 -7.20
CA ASP A 59 -19.48 -6.21 -8.57
C ASP A 59 -18.84 -5.05 -9.35
N ILE A 60 -18.97 -3.83 -8.83
CA ILE A 60 -18.39 -2.60 -9.40
C ILE A 60 -17.28 -2.10 -8.47
N THR A 61 -16.05 -2.33 -8.91
CA THR A 61 -14.83 -2.04 -8.15
C THR A 61 -13.89 -1.15 -8.95
N LEU A 62 -12.94 -0.54 -8.25
CA LEU A 62 -11.93 0.32 -8.84
C LEU A 62 -10.56 -0.13 -8.36
N SER A 63 -9.65 -0.42 -9.29
CA SER A 63 -8.24 -0.67 -8.99
C SER A 63 -7.40 0.51 -9.44
N ILE A 64 -6.40 0.89 -8.66
CA ILE A 64 -5.51 2.02 -8.96
C ILE A 64 -4.05 1.58 -8.87
N GLY A 65 -3.23 1.95 -9.85
CA GLY A 65 -1.77 1.76 -9.81
C GLY A 65 -1.06 3.09 -9.65
N ILE A 66 -0.17 3.19 -8.67
CA ILE A 66 0.67 4.38 -8.43
C ILE A 66 2.13 3.98 -8.61
N SER A 67 2.78 4.62 -9.58
CA SER A 67 4.23 4.54 -9.77
C SER A 67 4.90 5.86 -9.40
N VAL A 68 6.12 5.79 -8.87
CA VAL A 68 6.92 6.95 -8.47
C VAL A 68 8.08 7.07 -9.43
N ALA A 69 8.18 8.22 -10.10
CA ALA A 69 9.29 8.49 -11.01
C ALA A 69 10.64 8.51 -10.25
N PRO A 70 11.71 7.93 -10.82
CA PRO A 70 13.02 7.92 -10.18
C PRO A 70 13.68 9.31 -10.12
N SER A 71 13.29 10.23 -11.00
CA SER A 71 13.74 11.62 -11.03
C SER A 71 12.69 12.54 -11.66
N GLU A 72 12.80 13.83 -11.42
CA GLU A 72 11.87 14.84 -11.97
C GLU A 72 11.92 14.91 -13.50
N LYS A 73 13.09 14.67 -14.11
CA LYS A 73 13.28 14.67 -15.57
C LYS A 73 12.92 13.33 -16.22
N TYR A 74 12.35 12.40 -15.47
CA TYR A 74 11.99 11.10 -16.00
C TYR A 74 10.85 11.22 -17.03
N PRO A 75 10.95 10.60 -18.22
CA PRO A 75 9.95 10.78 -19.27
C PRO A 75 8.54 10.33 -18.86
N ILE A 76 7.54 11.19 -19.13
CA ILE A 76 6.13 10.96 -18.74
C ILE A 76 5.58 9.65 -19.32
N HIS A 77 5.90 9.32 -20.57
CA HIS A 77 5.42 8.09 -21.20
C HIS A 77 5.91 6.82 -20.47
N LYS A 78 7.14 6.82 -19.95
CA LYS A 78 7.70 5.67 -19.22
C LYS A 78 7.07 5.50 -17.84
N ILE A 79 6.77 6.60 -17.15
CA ILE A 79 6.07 6.53 -15.86
C ILE A 79 4.61 6.12 -16.04
N ALA A 80 3.95 6.55 -17.12
CA ALA A 80 2.61 6.10 -17.47
C ALA A 80 2.58 4.59 -17.75
N GLU A 81 3.53 4.07 -18.52
CA GLU A 81 3.71 2.63 -18.75
C GLU A 81 3.92 1.88 -17.42
N SER A 82 4.83 2.38 -16.57
CA SER A 82 5.10 1.79 -15.25
C SER A 82 3.87 1.79 -14.34
N ALA A 83 3.07 2.87 -14.34
CA ALA A 83 1.83 2.95 -13.58
C ALA A 83 0.77 1.97 -14.11
N GLY A 84 0.68 1.81 -15.44
CA GLY A 84 -0.14 0.79 -16.08
C GLY A 84 0.29 -0.62 -15.68
N GLU A 85 1.59 -0.90 -15.61
CA GLU A 85 2.10 -2.19 -15.13
C GLU A 85 1.78 -2.44 -13.65
N GLU A 86 1.91 -1.42 -12.78
CA GLU A 86 1.50 -1.52 -11.37
C GLU A 86 -0.01 -1.83 -11.25
N LEU A 87 -0.85 -1.19 -12.07
CA LEU A 87 -2.29 -1.45 -12.13
C LEU A 87 -2.59 -2.88 -12.60
N GLU A 88 -2.15 -3.25 -13.80
CA GLU A 88 -2.53 -4.51 -14.45
C GLU A 88 -1.91 -5.73 -13.76
N ARG A 89 -0.61 -5.69 -13.45
CA ARG A 89 0.07 -6.88 -12.91
C ARG A 89 -0.13 -7.04 -11.41
N LYS A 90 -0.34 -5.95 -10.66
CA LYS A 90 -0.38 -6.00 -9.18
C LYS A 90 -1.77 -5.72 -8.65
N ALA A 91 -2.33 -4.55 -8.92
CA ALA A 91 -3.63 -4.17 -8.36
C ALA A 91 -4.78 -5.06 -8.90
N LYS A 92 -4.77 -5.37 -10.20
CA LYS A 92 -5.73 -6.32 -10.82
C LYS A 92 -5.26 -7.77 -10.76
N GLY A 93 -3.99 -8.01 -10.38
CA GLY A 93 -3.38 -9.33 -10.29
C GLY A 93 -3.62 -10.07 -8.98
N ILE A 94 -4.26 -9.44 -7.98
CA ILE A 94 -4.69 -10.15 -6.77
C ILE A 94 -5.75 -11.19 -7.18
N LYS A 95 -5.48 -12.47 -6.90
CA LYS A 95 -6.43 -13.56 -7.18
C LYS A 95 -7.04 -14.04 -5.87
N ARG A 96 -8.37 -14.07 -5.80
CA ARG A 96 -9.10 -14.84 -4.79
C ARG A 96 -9.42 -16.22 -5.38
N TYR A 97 -8.87 -17.27 -4.78
CA TYR A 97 -9.34 -18.63 -5.02
C TYR A 97 -10.59 -18.81 -4.15
N TYR A 98 -11.78 -18.70 -4.73
CA TYR A 98 -12.98 -19.21 -4.10
C TYR A 98 -12.99 -20.72 -4.27
N GLU A 99 -12.75 -21.42 -3.15
CA GLU A 99 -13.18 -22.78 -2.82
C GLU A 99 -13.49 -23.74 -3.98
N GLU A 100 -12.61 -24.74 -4.14
CA GLU A 100 -12.86 -26.05 -4.77
C GLU A 100 -13.98 -26.86 -4.06
N LEU A 101 -15.06 -26.23 -3.55
CA LEU A 101 -16.11 -26.95 -2.81
C LEU A 101 -17.33 -27.34 -3.63
N ASN A 102 -17.55 -26.83 -4.84
CA ASN A 102 -18.69 -27.28 -5.66
C ASN A 102 -18.32 -27.32 -7.14
N ALA A 103 -18.24 -28.54 -7.68
CA ALA A 103 -18.23 -28.93 -9.10
C ALA A 103 -18.12 -27.78 -10.13
N GLY A 104 -16.94 -27.61 -10.74
CA GLY A 104 -16.82 -27.10 -12.12
C GLY A 104 -17.15 -25.62 -12.38
N ILE A 105 -16.84 -24.68 -11.47
CA ILE A 105 -16.92 -23.24 -11.78
C ILE A 105 -15.57 -22.55 -11.55
N LYS A 106 -14.98 -22.05 -12.64
CA LYS A 106 -13.76 -21.23 -12.61
C LYS A 106 -14.17 -19.76 -12.39
N ILE A 107 -14.08 -19.27 -11.16
CA ILE A 107 -14.38 -17.86 -10.82
C ILE A 107 -13.05 -17.09 -10.78
N GLU A 108 -12.88 -16.11 -11.67
CA GLU A 108 -11.77 -15.17 -11.59
C GLU A 108 -12.30 -13.75 -11.42
N LYS A 109 -12.06 -13.16 -10.24
CA LYS A 109 -11.88 -11.71 -10.09
C LYS A 109 -11.35 -11.38 -8.69
N GLU A 110 -10.23 -10.70 -8.62
CA GLU A 110 -10.07 -9.63 -7.63
C GLU A 110 -9.49 -8.39 -8.34
N LYS A 111 -10.39 -7.55 -8.85
CA LYS A 111 -10.13 -6.14 -9.13
C LYS A 111 -10.72 -5.40 -7.94
N ASP A 112 -9.94 -4.93 -6.98
CA ASP A 112 -10.38 -4.03 -5.89
C ASP A 112 -9.19 -3.63 -4.99
N ALA A 113 -8.16 -3.02 -5.57
CA ALA A 113 -6.92 -2.77 -4.86
C ALA A 113 -6.17 -1.55 -5.37
N ILE A 114 -5.28 -1.05 -4.52
CA ILE A 114 -4.26 -0.07 -4.87
C ILE A 114 -2.90 -0.75 -4.93
N ALA A 115 -2.18 -0.60 -6.04
CA ALA A 115 -0.77 -0.94 -6.13
C ALA A 115 0.06 0.32 -5.92
N PHE A 116 0.94 0.28 -4.93
CA PHE A 116 1.82 1.40 -4.61
C PHE A 116 3.19 0.88 -4.17
N LEU A 117 4.27 1.59 -4.49
CA LEU A 117 5.64 1.24 -4.11
C LEU A 117 6.05 -0.21 -4.42
N GLY A 118 5.37 -0.83 -5.38
CA GLY A 118 5.62 -2.18 -5.86
C GLY A 118 4.83 -3.29 -5.17
N MET A 119 3.89 -2.99 -4.28
CA MET A 119 3.03 -3.99 -3.63
C MET A 119 1.54 -3.68 -3.83
N PRO A 120 0.69 -4.69 -4.07
CA PRO A 120 -0.75 -4.54 -4.05
C PRO A 120 -1.29 -4.50 -2.61
N ILE A 121 -2.22 -3.59 -2.35
CA ILE A 121 -2.94 -3.40 -1.09
C ILE A 121 -4.43 -3.45 -1.39
N LYS A 122 -5.18 -4.30 -0.68
CA LYS A 122 -6.65 -4.27 -0.75
C LYS A 122 -7.17 -2.97 -0.14
N TRP A 123 -8.16 -2.34 -0.76
CA TRP A 123 -8.72 -1.09 -0.25
C TRP A 123 -9.18 -1.16 1.19
N GLN A 124 -9.75 -2.30 1.61
CA GLN A 124 -10.18 -2.55 2.99
C GLN A 124 -9.03 -2.47 4.02
N GLU A 125 -7.80 -2.76 3.60
CA GLU A 125 -6.63 -2.69 4.48
C GLU A 125 -5.95 -1.31 4.43
N TYR A 126 -6.21 -0.50 3.40
CA TYR A 126 -5.55 0.79 3.21
C TYR A 126 -5.67 1.74 4.41
N PRO A 127 -6.85 1.94 5.04
CA PRO A 127 -6.97 2.80 6.23
C PRO A 127 -6.07 2.36 7.39
N LYS A 128 -6.01 1.05 7.66
CA LYS A 128 -5.16 0.49 8.72
C LYS A 128 -3.68 0.70 8.40
N LEU A 129 -3.29 0.56 7.13
CA LEU A 129 -1.90 0.80 6.69
C LEU A 129 -1.52 2.28 6.75
N ALA A 130 -2.45 3.19 6.46
CA ALA A 130 -2.23 4.63 6.62
C ALA A 130 -2.01 4.99 8.10
N GLU A 131 -2.83 4.44 9.00
CA GLU A 131 -2.64 4.61 10.45
C GLU A 131 -1.29 4.01 10.91
N PHE A 132 -0.95 2.82 10.44
CA PHE A 132 0.32 2.18 10.76
C PHE A 132 1.51 3.02 10.25
N ARG A 133 1.44 3.55 9.04
CA ARG A 133 2.43 4.50 8.49
C ARG A 133 2.61 5.69 9.42
N ASP A 134 1.54 6.33 9.85
CA ASP A 134 1.62 7.54 10.68
C ASP A 134 2.22 7.26 12.06
N LYS A 135 1.79 6.16 12.69
CA LYS A 135 2.34 5.71 13.97
C LYS A 135 3.82 5.34 13.85
N LEU A 136 4.21 4.64 12.78
CA LEU A 136 5.61 4.29 12.53
C LEU A 136 6.45 5.53 12.22
N LEU A 137 5.96 6.47 11.41
CA LEU A 137 6.64 7.72 11.09
C LEU A 137 6.93 8.50 12.37
N LYS A 138 5.91 8.69 13.23
CA LYS A 138 6.05 9.35 14.53
C LYS A 138 7.03 8.63 15.45
N PHE A 139 6.93 7.30 15.56
CA PHE A 139 7.87 6.51 16.35
C PHE A 139 9.32 6.64 15.86
N MET A 140 9.49 6.84 14.55
CA MET A 140 10.79 6.95 13.91
C MET A 140 11.29 8.38 13.78
N GLU A 141 10.54 9.42 14.20
CA GLU A 141 10.85 10.84 14.01
C GLU A 141 12.31 11.18 14.34
N LYS A 142 12.74 10.87 15.57
CA LYS A 142 14.12 11.12 16.04
C LYS A 142 15.12 10.01 15.70
N ALA A 143 14.66 8.91 15.12
CA ALA A 143 15.53 7.79 14.75
C ALA A 143 16.23 8.03 13.41
N PRO A 144 17.50 7.62 13.25
CA PRO A 144 18.17 7.63 11.96
C PRO A 144 17.41 6.75 10.95
N ARG A 145 17.28 7.20 9.70
CA ARG A 145 16.57 6.46 8.63
C ARG A 145 17.04 5.02 8.49
N GLY A 146 18.35 4.77 8.59
CA GLY A 146 18.93 3.43 8.52
C GLY A 146 18.42 2.44 9.58
N SER A 147 17.77 2.93 10.64
CA SER A 147 17.08 2.09 11.61
C SER A 147 15.88 1.35 11.01
N LEU A 148 15.28 1.84 9.92
CA LEU A 148 14.22 1.16 9.18
C LEU A 148 14.68 -0.17 8.56
N HIS A 149 15.97 -0.31 8.20
CA HIS A 149 16.53 -1.57 7.70
C HIS A 149 16.40 -2.71 8.71
N LYS A 150 16.32 -2.40 10.02
CA LYS A 150 16.08 -3.39 11.06
C LYS A 150 14.66 -3.98 10.97
N PHE A 151 13.66 -3.21 10.54
CA PHE A 151 12.32 -3.74 10.31
C PHE A 151 12.24 -4.55 9.02
N TYR A 152 13.01 -4.17 7.98
CA TYR A 152 13.14 -5.02 6.80
C TYR A 152 13.74 -6.38 7.14
N SER A 153 14.78 -6.45 7.99
CA SER A 153 15.34 -7.75 8.38
C SER A 153 14.36 -8.62 9.17
N VAL A 154 13.47 -8.01 9.97
CA VAL A 154 12.36 -8.72 10.62
C VAL A 154 11.40 -9.32 9.57
N TYR A 155 11.00 -8.53 8.57
CA TYR A 155 10.15 -9.03 7.49
C TYR A 155 10.83 -10.16 6.71
N GLU A 156 12.12 -10.05 6.42
CA GLU A 156 12.87 -11.10 5.74
C GLU A 156 12.89 -12.41 6.52
N LEU A 157 13.05 -12.35 7.84
CA LEU A 157 12.93 -13.54 8.71
C LEU A 157 11.53 -14.16 8.66
N TYR A 158 10.48 -13.33 8.65
CA TYR A 158 9.10 -13.80 8.46
C TYR A 158 8.91 -14.44 7.08
N ARG A 159 9.40 -13.81 6.02
CA ARG A 159 9.32 -14.32 4.64
C ARG A 159 9.99 -15.69 4.51
N MET A 160 11.18 -15.85 5.09
CA MET A 160 11.87 -17.15 5.13
C MET A 160 11.06 -18.21 5.87
N ALA A 161 10.44 -17.86 7.01
CA ALA A 161 9.59 -18.75 7.77
C ALA A 161 8.33 -19.15 6.99
N ARG A 162 7.69 -18.19 6.30
CA ARG A 162 6.55 -18.43 5.42
C ARG A 162 6.90 -19.36 4.26
N ASN A 163 8.04 -19.14 3.61
CA ASN A 163 8.49 -20.00 2.50
C ASN A 163 8.79 -21.42 2.97
N LYS A 164 9.36 -21.59 4.17
CA LYS A 164 9.64 -22.91 4.74
C LYS A 164 8.38 -23.69 5.12
N THR A 165 7.35 -23.00 5.60
CA THR A 165 6.09 -23.62 6.05
C THR A 165 5.09 -23.84 4.92
N GLY A 166 5.15 -23.02 3.87
CA GLY A 166 4.09 -22.91 2.87
C GLY A 166 2.78 -22.33 3.42
N ASN A 167 2.73 -21.94 4.70
CA ASN A 167 1.51 -21.52 5.39
C ASN A 167 1.77 -20.23 6.21
N SER A 168 1.11 -19.15 5.78
CA SER A 168 1.26 -17.84 6.42
C SER A 168 0.80 -17.84 7.88
N ALA A 169 -0.29 -18.52 8.22
CA ALA A 169 -0.80 -18.56 9.60
C ALA A 169 0.20 -19.23 10.56
N LEU A 170 0.81 -20.35 10.12
CA LEU A 170 1.87 -21.00 10.90
C LEU A 170 3.09 -20.09 11.06
N ALA A 171 3.54 -19.45 9.98
CA ALA A 171 4.68 -18.54 10.05
C ALA A 171 4.44 -17.33 10.97
N LYS A 172 3.18 -16.87 11.08
CA LYS A 172 2.80 -15.75 11.95
C LYS A 172 2.71 -16.15 13.42
N TYR A 173 1.95 -17.19 13.74
CA TYR A 173 1.49 -17.43 15.09
C TYR A 173 2.19 -18.59 15.79
N ASP A 174 2.73 -19.55 15.04
CA ASP A 174 3.40 -20.71 15.62
C ASP A 174 4.79 -20.32 16.16
N ASN A 175 5.05 -20.69 17.42
CA ASN A 175 6.29 -20.34 18.11
C ASN A 175 7.52 -20.98 17.47
N ARG A 176 7.39 -22.13 16.80
CA ARG A 176 8.48 -22.79 16.05
C ARG A 176 9.04 -21.90 14.94
N TYR A 177 8.22 -20.98 14.43
CA TYR A 177 8.55 -20.03 13.36
C TYR A 177 8.63 -18.57 13.85
N GLY A 178 8.51 -18.36 15.17
CA GLY A 178 8.43 -17.04 15.80
C GLY A 178 9.76 -16.27 15.93
N LYS A 179 10.87 -16.71 15.31
CA LYS A 179 12.17 -16.03 15.40
C LYS A 179 12.09 -14.55 15.05
N TRP A 180 11.29 -14.20 14.04
CA TRP A 180 11.09 -12.81 13.61
C TRP A 180 10.39 -11.97 14.68
N ARG A 181 9.46 -12.54 15.47
CA ARG A 181 8.78 -11.85 16.59
C ARG A 181 9.76 -11.52 17.72
N TRP A 182 10.64 -12.46 18.06
CA TRP A 182 11.70 -12.22 19.06
C TRP A 182 12.69 -11.16 18.59
N MET A 183 13.09 -11.21 17.31
CA MET A 183 13.96 -10.21 16.72
C MET A 183 13.32 -8.81 16.73
N LEU A 184 12.03 -8.73 16.39
CA LEU A 184 11.25 -7.49 16.47
C LEU A 184 11.24 -6.93 17.89
N ALA A 185 10.89 -7.75 18.88
CA ALA A 185 10.85 -7.35 20.28
C ALA A 185 12.21 -6.81 20.75
N TYR A 186 13.29 -7.50 20.39
CA TYR A 186 14.65 -7.10 20.72
C TYR A 186 15.07 -5.78 20.06
N ILE A 187 14.81 -5.61 18.76
CA ILE A 187 15.12 -4.38 18.03
C ILE A 187 14.40 -3.19 18.66
N VAL A 188 13.08 -3.31 18.86
CA VAL A 188 12.24 -2.23 19.41
C VAL A 188 12.66 -1.89 20.84
N ALA A 189 12.95 -2.89 21.68
CA ALA A 189 13.43 -2.67 23.04
C ALA A 189 14.72 -1.84 23.06
N ARG A 190 15.67 -2.13 22.16
CA ARG A 190 16.98 -1.44 22.07
C ARG A 190 16.96 -0.11 21.33
N MET A 191 15.87 0.24 20.65
CA MET A 191 15.77 1.55 20.00
C MET A 191 15.68 2.67 21.05
N LYS A 192 16.54 3.68 20.90
CA LYS A 192 16.51 4.92 21.69
C LYS A 192 15.53 5.92 21.07
N VAL A 193 14.25 5.58 21.16
CA VAL A 193 13.14 6.39 20.62
C VAL A 193 12.10 6.59 21.71
N ASN A 194 11.46 7.76 21.66
CA ASN A 194 10.35 8.10 22.54
C ASN A 194 9.05 7.69 21.82
N GLY A 195 8.26 6.82 22.43
CA GLY A 195 7.01 6.35 21.83
C GLY A 195 6.55 5.02 22.40
N ASN A 196 5.31 4.64 22.07
CA ASN A 196 4.73 3.39 22.54
C ASN A 196 5.34 2.19 21.79
N LYS A 197 6.40 1.62 22.38
CA LYS A 197 7.10 0.46 21.84
C LYS A 197 6.20 -0.77 21.70
N GLU A 198 5.24 -0.97 22.61
CA GLU A 198 4.34 -2.12 22.54
C GLU A 198 3.39 -2.00 21.35
N GLU A 199 2.81 -0.82 21.16
CA GLU A 199 1.93 -0.53 20.04
C GLU A 199 2.60 -0.80 18.68
N ILE A 200 3.84 -0.34 18.49
CA ILE A 200 4.57 -0.55 17.24
C ILE A 200 4.86 -2.04 17.00
N LYS A 201 5.22 -2.79 18.05
CA LYS A 201 5.41 -4.25 17.91
C LYS A 201 4.11 -4.91 17.46
N GLN A 202 3.00 -4.58 18.10
CA GLN A 202 1.70 -5.19 17.79
C GLN A 202 1.26 -4.84 16.37
N LEU A 203 1.39 -3.58 15.95
CA LEU A 203 1.09 -3.15 14.58
C LEU A 203 1.90 -3.90 13.52
N ILE A 204 3.20 -4.12 13.77
CA ILE A 204 4.06 -4.89 12.85
C ILE A 204 3.64 -6.37 12.83
N ILE A 205 3.29 -6.95 13.97
CA ILE A 205 2.85 -8.36 14.06
C ILE A 205 1.56 -8.56 13.27
N ASP A 206 0.57 -7.70 13.48
CA ASP A 206 -0.76 -7.80 12.87
C ASP A 206 -0.69 -7.56 11.35
N ASN A 207 0.19 -6.66 10.92
CA ASN A 207 0.32 -6.23 9.53
C ASN A 207 1.60 -6.73 8.85
N ILE A 208 2.21 -7.82 9.32
CA ILE A 208 3.55 -8.25 8.86
C ILE A 208 3.63 -8.44 7.33
N ASP A 209 2.56 -8.89 6.67
CA ASP A 209 2.53 -9.05 5.20
C ASP A 209 2.60 -7.71 4.44
N TYR A 210 2.07 -6.64 5.02
CA TYR A 210 2.10 -5.28 4.46
C TYR A 210 3.18 -4.40 5.10
N SER A 211 3.92 -4.91 6.09
CA SER A 211 5.00 -4.15 6.72
C SER A 211 6.05 -3.60 5.73
N PRO A 212 6.45 -4.30 4.64
CA PRO A 212 7.49 -3.77 3.74
C PRO A 212 7.09 -2.48 3.03
N ILE A 213 5.82 -2.38 2.61
CA ILE A 213 5.31 -1.18 1.95
C ILE A 213 5.21 -0.01 2.92
N VAL A 214 4.75 -0.24 4.14
CA VAL A 214 4.69 0.81 5.18
C VAL A 214 6.09 1.30 5.55
N ILE A 215 7.05 0.38 5.74
CA ILE A 215 8.45 0.74 6.01
C ILE A 215 9.03 1.56 4.85
N LYS A 216 8.76 1.16 3.59
CA LYS A 216 9.23 1.87 2.39
C LYS A 216 8.62 3.26 2.29
N TRP A 217 7.33 3.36 2.59
CA TRP A 217 6.61 4.63 2.58
C TRP A 217 7.19 5.61 3.61
N VAL A 218 7.38 5.16 4.84
CA VAL A 218 8.04 5.96 5.89
C VAL A 218 9.46 6.35 5.50
N GLU A 219 10.22 5.45 4.86
CA GLU A 219 11.56 5.78 4.36
C GLU A 219 11.53 6.92 3.34
N TYR A 220 10.58 6.91 2.41
CA TYR A 220 10.41 7.95 1.40
C TYR A 220 9.97 9.28 2.04
N LEU A 221 9.05 9.27 3.01
CA LEU A 221 8.61 10.49 3.71
C LEU A 221 9.79 11.15 4.44
N LYS A 222 10.58 10.36 5.19
CA LYS A 222 11.79 10.86 5.87
C LYS A 222 12.89 11.33 4.92
N ARG A 223 12.86 10.93 3.64
CA ARG A 223 13.77 11.46 2.60
C ARG A 223 13.30 12.83 2.12
N GLY A 224 11.99 13.03 1.97
CA GLY A 224 11.39 14.30 1.58
C GLY A 224 11.67 15.43 2.56
N GLU A 225 11.52 15.18 3.87
CA GLU A 225 11.74 16.15 4.96
C GLU A 225 13.17 16.74 5.02
N ARG A 226 14.15 16.17 4.32
CA ARG A 226 15.54 16.68 4.27
C ARG A 226 15.85 17.53 3.04
N ASN A 227 14.96 17.51 2.05
CA ASN A 227 15.12 18.22 0.79
C ASN A 227 14.22 19.48 0.71
N GLU A 228 13.45 19.74 1.75
CA GLU A 228 12.74 21.01 2.04
C GLU A 228 13.52 21.78 3.12
#